data_AF-A0A1B8XTT4-F1
#
_entry.id   AF-A0A1B8XTT4-F1
#
_cell.length_a   1.000
_cell.length_b   1.000
_cell.length_c   1.000
_cell.angle_alpha   90.00
_cell.angle_beta   90.00
_cell.angle_gamma   90.00
#
_symmetry.space_group_name_H-M   'P 1'
#
loop_
_entity.id
_entity.type
_entity.pdbx_description
1 polymer ?
#
loop_
_entity_poly.entity_id
_entity_poly.type
_entity_poly.pdbx_seq_one_letter_code
_entity_poly.pdbx_strand_id
1 'polypeptide(L)'
;VTKADNIKLSVNDFIIKASALACLKVPEANSSWLDTVIRQHHVVDVSVAVSTPVGLITPIVFNAHTKGLATISKDVLSLATRAREGKLKPHEFQ
;
A
#
# COMPACT_ATOMS: atom_id res chain seq x y z
N VAL A 1 -22.62 -11.09 -19.23
CA VAL A 1 -21.94 -9.94 -18.57
C VAL A 1 -20.53 -10.39 -18.20
N THR A 2 -19.55 -9.89 -18.96
CA THR A 2 -18.10 -9.83 -18.75
C THR A 2 -17.41 -10.92 -17.91
N LYS A 3 -16.63 -11.75 -18.61
CA LYS A 3 -15.52 -12.60 -18.15
C LYS A 3 -14.80 -11.89 -16.98
N ALA A 4 -14.96 -12.39 -15.77
CA ALA A 4 -14.18 -11.95 -14.63
C ALA A 4 -12.73 -12.30 -14.94
N ASP A 5 -11.87 -11.28 -15.12
CA ASP A 5 -10.43 -11.47 -15.08
C ASP A 5 -10.13 -12.31 -13.84
N ASN A 6 -9.31 -13.35 -13.99
CA ASN A 6 -9.00 -14.35 -12.96
C ASN A 6 -8.11 -13.74 -11.85
N ILE A 7 -8.59 -12.67 -11.21
CA ILE A 7 -7.88 -11.87 -10.22
C ILE A 7 -8.14 -12.51 -8.86
N LYS A 8 -7.11 -13.19 -8.35
CA LYS A 8 -7.13 -13.80 -7.03
C LYS A 8 -6.96 -12.72 -5.97
N LEU A 9 -8.09 -12.19 -5.49
CA LEU A 9 -8.10 -11.26 -4.36
C LEU A 9 -7.65 -11.98 -3.08
N SER A 10 -6.84 -11.29 -2.28
CA SER A 10 -6.40 -11.74 -0.96
C SER A 10 -7.11 -10.96 0.14
N VAL A 11 -7.11 -11.50 1.36
CA VAL A 11 -7.61 -10.79 2.55
C VAL A 11 -6.81 -9.49 2.79
N ASN A 12 -5.52 -9.49 2.44
CA ASN A 12 -4.66 -8.31 2.62
C ASN A 12 -5.13 -7.12 1.78
N ASP A 13 -5.70 -7.36 0.60
CA ASP A 13 -6.19 -6.30 -0.29
C ASP A 13 -7.35 -5.53 0.36
N PHE A 14 -8.21 -6.25 1.09
CA PHE A 14 -9.29 -5.65 1.88
C PHE A 14 -8.76 -4.87 3.08
N ILE A 15 -7.75 -5.38 3.77
CA ILE A 15 -7.11 -4.69 4.90
C ILE A 15 -6.51 -3.36 4.43
N ILE A 16 -5.75 -3.37 3.34
CA ILE A 16 -5.14 -2.16 2.77
C ILE A 16 -6.23 -1.15 2.41
N LYS A 17 -7.30 -1.59 1.73
CA LYS A 17 -8.38 -0.68 1.33
C LYS A 17 -9.12 -0.12 2.53
N ALA A 18 -9.43 -0.94 3.52
CA ALA A 18 -10.12 -0.53 4.74
C ALA A 18 -9.29 0.48 5.53
N SER A 19 -8.00 0.21 5.76
CA SER A 19 -7.08 1.13 6.43
C SER A 19 -6.97 2.45 5.67
N ALA A 20 -6.85 2.41 4.34
CA ALA A 20 -6.78 3.63 3.54
C ALA A 20 -8.03 4.51 3.66
N LEU A 21 -9.23 3.90 3.68
CA LEU A 21 -10.48 4.63 3.87
C LEU A 21 -10.68 5.08 5.32
N ALA A 22 -10.19 4.34 6.30
CA ALA A 22 -10.21 4.75 7.71
C ALA A 22 -9.35 6.00 7.92
N CYS A 23 -8.16 6.05 7.32
CA CYS A 23 -7.29 7.21 7.31
C CYS A 23 -7.91 8.45 6.66
N LEU A 24 -8.84 8.29 5.70
CA LEU A 24 -9.62 9.42 5.18
C LEU A 24 -10.69 9.92 6.15
N LYS A 25 -11.27 9.01 6.95
CA LYS A 25 -12.30 9.37 7.94
C LYS A 25 -11.71 9.98 9.21
N VAL A 26 -10.50 9.56 9.58
CA VAL A 26 -9.76 10.02 10.76
C VAL A 26 -8.41 10.56 10.28
N PRO A 27 -8.34 11.80 9.77
CA PRO A 27 -7.16 12.33 9.11
C PRO A 27 -5.96 12.54 10.07
N GLU A 28 -6.21 12.66 11.36
CA GLU A 28 -5.17 12.74 12.40
C GLU A 28 -4.30 11.47 12.42
N ALA A 29 -4.90 10.31 12.10
CA ALA A 29 -4.17 9.05 11.97
C ALA A 29 -3.27 9.00 10.73
N ASN A 30 -3.53 9.82 9.71
CA ASN A 30 -2.73 9.94 8.48
C ASN A 30 -1.81 11.17 8.51
N SER A 31 -1.24 11.47 9.67
CA SER A 31 -0.40 12.65 9.88
C SER A 31 1.00 12.28 10.35
N SER A 32 1.97 13.14 10.09
CA SER A 32 3.33 13.01 10.62
C SER A 32 3.71 14.20 11.48
N TRP A 33 4.58 13.96 12.46
CA TRP A 33 5.17 14.99 13.30
C TRP A 33 6.47 15.49 12.68
N LEU A 34 6.55 16.81 12.43
CA LEU A 34 7.73 17.49 11.89
C LEU A 34 8.40 18.37 12.95
N ASP A 35 8.51 17.87 14.19
CA ASP A 35 9.10 18.50 15.39
C ASP A 35 8.41 19.76 15.92
N THR A 36 7.81 20.55 15.05
CA THR A 36 7.17 21.83 15.36
C THR A 36 5.71 21.86 14.94
N VAL A 37 5.36 21.09 13.91
CA VAL A 37 4.02 21.05 13.32
C VAL A 37 3.60 19.61 13.05
N ILE A 38 2.30 19.35 13.11
CA ILE A 38 1.71 18.13 12.59
C ILE A 38 1.39 18.37 11.11
N ARG A 39 2.00 17.59 10.23
CA ARG A 39 1.65 17.56 8.81
C ARG A 39 0.59 16.52 8.57
N GLN A 40 -0.61 16.96 8.25
CA GLN A 40 -1.72 16.10 7.84
C GLN A 40 -1.65 15.80 6.34
N HIS A 41 -1.77 14.52 5.95
CA HIS A 41 -1.75 14.12 4.54
C HIS A 41 -3.17 13.86 4.03
N HIS A 42 -3.53 14.51 2.93
CA HIS A 42 -4.81 14.27 2.25
C HIS A 42 -4.79 13.05 1.32
N VAL A 43 -3.59 12.63 0.93
CA VAL A 43 -3.33 11.40 0.17
C VAL A 43 -2.95 10.31 1.14
N VAL A 44 -3.55 9.13 0.98
CA VAL A 44 -3.21 7.94 1.76
C VAL A 44 -2.43 6.96 0.91
N ASP A 45 -1.17 6.77 1.29
CA ASP A 45 -0.26 5.74 0.82
C ASP A 45 -0.07 4.70 1.94
N VAL A 46 0.00 3.42 1.59
CA VAL A 46 0.08 2.33 2.58
C VAL A 46 1.31 1.48 2.32
N SER A 47 2.23 1.45 3.29
CA SER A 47 3.39 0.56 3.26
C SER A 47 3.01 -0.85 3.71
N VAL A 48 3.44 -1.86 2.95
CA VAL A 48 3.19 -3.27 3.24
C VAL A 48 4.51 -3.93 3.60
N ALA A 49 4.63 -4.45 4.82
CA ALA A 49 5.84 -5.14 5.24
C ALA A 49 5.93 -6.55 4.61
N VAL A 50 6.95 -6.78 3.79
CA VAL A 50 7.20 -8.04 3.08
C VAL A 50 8.51 -8.64 3.57
N SER A 51 8.42 -9.85 4.11
CA SER A 51 9.60 -10.64 4.45
C SER A 51 10.24 -11.20 3.18
N THR A 52 11.54 -10.95 3.03
CA THR A 52 12.39 -11.44 1.94
C THR A 52 13.59 -12.19 2.53
N PRO A 53 14.30 -13.02 1.72
CA PRO A 53 15.51 -13.72 2.21
C PRO A 53 16.62 -12.79 2.71
N VAL A 54 16.65 -11.54 2.23
CA VAL A 54 17.67 -10.53 2.57
C VAL A 54 17.27 -9.68 3.78
N GLY A 55 16.00 -9.76 4.20
CA GLY A 55 15.47 -9.00 5.34
C GLY A 55 14.02 -8.57 5.14
N LEU A 56 13.58 -7.63 5.98
CA LEU A 56 12.27 -7.01 5.89
C LEU A 56 12.32 -5.81 4.94
N ILE A 57 11.46 -5.81 3.92
CA ILE A 57 11.31 -4.67 2.98
C ILE A 57 9.88 -4.17 3.06
N THR A 58 9.69 -2.85 2.96
CA THR A 58 8.37 -2.20 3.08
C THR A 58 7.99 -1.46 1.80
N PRO A 59 7.56 -2.16 0.73
CA PRO A 59 7.03 -1.49 -0.45
C PRO A 59 5.77 -0.66 -0.16
N ILE A 60 5.61 0.44 -0.91
CA ILE A 60 4.50 1.39 -0.75
C ILE A 60 3.44 1.17 -1.83
N VAL A 61 2.18 1.01 -1.41
CA VAL A 61 1.01 1.09 -2.28
C VAL A 61 0.52 2.53 -2.32
N PHE A 62 0.92 3.24 -3.38
CA PHE A 62 0.54 4.64 -3.56
C PHE A 62 -0.95 4.80 -3.84
N ASN A 63 -1.55 5.87 -3.31
CA ASN A 63 -2.94 6.27 -3.50
C ASN A 63 -3.95 5.14 -3.25
N ALA A 64 -3.75 4.34 -2.19
CA ALA A 64 -4.59 3.19 -1.86
C ALA A 64 -6.08 3.59 -1.65
N HIS A 65 -6.31 4.82 -1.22
CA HIS A 65 -7.65 5.36 -1.01
C HIS A 65 -8.44 5.57 -2.32
N THR A 66 -7.79 5.84 -3.47
CA THR A 66 -8.48 6.01 -4.77
C THR A 66 -8.59 4.70 -5.57
N LYS A 67 -7.63 3.78 -5.39
CA LYS A 67 -7.56 2.53 -6.17
C LYS A 67 -8.67 1.53 -5.81
N GLY A 68 -9.14 0.76 -6.79
CA GLY A 68 -10.02 -0.39 -6.58
C GLY A 68 -9.27 -1.61 -6.06
N LEU A 69 -9.99 -2.57 -5.45
CA LEU A 69 -9.40 -3.79 -4.87
C LEU A 69 -8.56 -4.60 -5.88
N ALA A 70 -9.06 -4.74 -7.11
CA ALA A 70 -8.35 -5.45 -8.17
C ALA A 70 -7.00 -4.79 -8.53
N THR A 71 -6.94 -3.46 -8.50
CA THR A 71 -5.69 -2.70 -8.75
C THR A 71 -4.74 -2.84 -7.57
N ILE A 72 -5.24 -2.72 -6.34
CA ILE A 72 -4.42 -2.92 -5.12
C ILE A 72 -3.79 -4.31 -5.13
N SER A 73 -4.57 -5.34 -5.45
CA SER A 73 -4.09 -6.73 -5.52
C SER A 73 -2.95 -6.90 -6.54
N LYS A 74 -3.10 -6.32 -7.73
CA LYS A 74 -2.06 -6.32 -8.78
C LYS A 74 -0.79 -5.58 -8.33
N ASP A 75 -0.95 -4.41 -7.69
CA ASP A 75 0.17 -3.60 -7.21
C ASP A 75 0.94 -4.33 -6.11
N VAL A 76 0.23 -4.88 -5.11
CA VAL A 76 0.84 -5.64 -4.01
C VAL A 76 1.58 -6.86 -4.53
N LEU A 77 1.00 -7.60 -5.48
CA LEU A 77 1.67 -8.75 -6.08
C LEU A 77 2.94 -8.34 -6.83
N SER A 78 2.88 -7.28 -7.64
CA SER A 78 4.04 -6.76 -8.36
C SER A 78 5.15 -6.29 -7.41
N LEU A 79 4.78 -5.54 -6.37
CA LEU A 79 5.70 -5.03 -5.37
C LEU A 79 6.33 -6.17 -4.55
N ALA A 80 5.54 -7.16 -4.13
CA ALA A 80 6.03 -8.31 -3.38
C ALA A 80 6.99 -9.18 -4.20
N THR A 81 6.70 -9.42 -5.49
CA THR A 81 7.61 -10.14 -6.39
C THR A 81 8.92 -9.38 -6.56
N ARG A 82 8.86 -8.08 -6.84
CA ARG A 82 10.07 -7.24 -6.99
C ARG A 82 10.86 -7.11 -5.70
N ALA A 83 10.19 -7.10 -4.54
CA ALA A 83 10.84 -7.12 -3.24
C ALA A 83 11.64 -8.41 -3.04
N ARG A 84 11.02 -9.56 -3.32
CA ARG A 84 11.68 -10.87 -3.20
C ARG A 84 12.84 -11.04 -4.18
N GLU A 85 12.73 -10.45 -5.38
CA GLU A 85 13.80 -10.45 -6.38
C GLU A 85 14.89 -9.40 -6.13
N GLY A 86 14.74 -8.52 -5.13
CA GLY A 86 15.70 -7.45 -4.84
C GLY A 86 15.76 -6.33 -5.90
N LYS A 87 14.72 -6.19 -6.72
CA LYS A 87 14.64 -5.21 -7.83
C LYS A 87 13.79 -3.98 -7.51
N LEU A 88 13.48 -3.75 -6.24
CA LEU A 88 12.77 -2.54 -5.81
C LEU A 88 13.66 -1.32 -5.97
N LYS A 89 13.10 -0.24 -6.52
CA LYS A 89 13.79 1.04 -6.61
C LYS A 89 13.65 1.80 -5.28
N PRO A 90 14.60 2.71 -4.93
CA PRO A 90 14.55 3.46 -3.68
C PRO A 90 13.23 4.20 -3.41
N HIS A 91 12.61 4.74 -4.46
CA HIS A 91 11.32 5.45 -4.37
C HIS A 91 10.12 4.57 -4.05
N GLU A 92 10.28 3.24 -4.01
CA GLU A 92 9.18 2.30 -3.76
C GLU A 92 9.11 1.89 -2.28
N PHE A 93 10.08 2.32 -1.47
CA PHE A 93 10.17 2.07 -0.03
C PHE A 93 10.62 3.31 0.77
N GLN A 94 10.56 4.51 0.17
CA GLN A 94 10.84 5.82 0.79
C GLN A 94 9.67 6.77 0.62
#